data_AF-A0A2M7ILG0-F1
#
_entry.id   AF-A0A2M7ILG0-F1
#
_cell.length_a   1.000
_cell.length_b   1.000
_cell.length_c   1.000
_cell.angle_alpha   90.00
_cell.angle_beta   90.00
_cell.angle_gamma   90.00
#
_symmetry.space_group_name_H-M   'P 1'
#
loop_
_entity.id
_entity.type
_entity.pdbx_description
1 polymer ?
#
loop_
_entity_poly.entity_id
_entity_poly.type
_entity_poly.pdbx_seq_one_letter_code
_entity_poly.pdbx_strand_id
1 'polypeptide(L)'
;MIKNGNQWALVFDGKEFNSEDKMWNKYSEATKWSDFKIIIPALFLFFHGLELLSKCFLFLADNTYINTLDLNHNLEDLYNKVKENYKNNSELVNIIKKYSYLNQDTPSIIQDFIKINPKIKDIQDFYQSLRYPSTKQLQTAYNYGPMKYKEKEGLPFAQELKGDIGTLLIQSIKIYRAKQS
;
A
#
# COMPACT_ATOMS: atom_id res chain seq x y z
N MET A 1 -16.40 -15.55 -4.38
CA MET A 1 -15.51 -15.82 -3.22
C MET A 1 -14.54 -16.92 -3.62
N ILE A 2 -13.23 -16.64 -3.59
CA ILE A 2 -12.21 -17.59 -4.05
C ILE A 2 -12.11 -18.73 -3.04
N LYS A 3 -12.31 -19.97 -3.52
CA LYS A 3 -12.52 -21.20 -2.75
C LYS A 3 -11.30 -21.71 -1.96
N ASN A 4 -10.11 -21.11 -2.13
CA ASN A 4 -8.85 -21.70 -1.65
C ASN A 4 -8.27 -21.08 -0.37
N GLY A 5 -8.92 -20.09 0.25
CA GLY A 5 -8.40 -19.46 1.48
C GLY A 5 -7.03 -18.78 1.29
N ASN A 6 -6.34 -18.45 2.39
CA ASN A 6 -5.01 -17.84 2.39
C ASN A 6 -3.89 -18.91 2.43
N GLN A 7 -3.85 -19.79 1.44
CA GLN A 7 -2.87 -20.89 1.39
C GLN A 7 -1.46 -20.39 1.07
N TRP A 8 -0.51 -20.72 1.95
CA TRP A 8 0.91 -20.44 1.73
C TRP A 8 1.81 -21.67 1.81
N ALA A 9 1.36 -22.73 2.47
CA ALA A 9 2.00 -24.04 2.50
C ALA A 9 1.10 -25.09 1.86
N LEU A 10 1.68 -25.94 1.03
CA LEU A 10 1.01 -27.07 0.38
C LEU A 10 1.90 -28.30 0.56
N VAL A 11 1.32 -29.37 1.08
CA VAL A 11 1.98 -30.67 1.20
C VAL A 11 1.47 -31.54 0.06
N PHE A 12 2.41 -32.11 -0.69
CA PHE A 12 2.15 -32.97 -1.83
C PHE A 12 2.75 -34.36 -1.56
N ASP A 13 2.09 -35.42 -1.99
CA ASP A 13 2.77 -36.71 -2.18
C ASP A 13 3.61 -36.59 -3.47
N GLY A 14 4.92 -36.84 -3.37
CA GLY A 14 5.85 -36.75 -4.50
C GLY A 14 5.47 -37.66 -5.68
N LYS A 15 4.61 -38.67 -5.47
CA LYS A 15 4.07 -39.54 -6.52
C LYS A 15 2.97 -38.89 -7.36
N GLU A 16 2.38 -37.77 -6.93
CA GLU A 16 1.29 -37.09 -7.65
C GLU A 16 1.76 -36.35 -8.91
N PHE A 17 3.04 -36.01 -9.02
CA PHE A 17 3.56 -35.18 -10.10
C PHE A 17 4.56 -35.95 -10.95
N ASN A 18 4.33 -35.92 -12.26
CA ASN A 18 5.25 -36.50 -13.23
C ASN A 18 6.34 -35.53 -13.70
N SER A 19 6.35 -34.29 -13.17
CA SER A 19 7.42 -33.31 -13.34
C SER A 19 7.37 -32.23 -12.26
N GLU A 20 8.52 -31.63 -11.96
CA GLU A 20 8.62 -30.48 -11.04
C GLU A 20 7.80 -29.28 -11.52
N ASP A 21 7.78 -29.02 -12.83
CA ASP A 21 7.02 -27.89 -13.40
C ASP A 21 5.52 -27.97 -13.07
N LYS A 22 4.93 -29.17 -13.12
CA LYS A 22 3.51 -29.34 -12.75
C LYS A 22 3.26 -29.10 -11.27
N MET A 23 4.20 -29.50 -10.42
CA MET A 23 4.14 -29.24 -8.98
C MET A 23 4.21 -27.72 -8.71
N TRP A 24 5.18 -27.03 -9.31
CA TRP A 24 5.33 -25.58 -9.16
C TRP A 24 4.16 -24.80 -9.73
N ASN A 25 3.58 -25.23 -10.85
CA ASN A 25 2.36 -24.62 -11.41
C ASN A 25 1.17 -24.78 -10.47
N LYS A 26 0.94 -25.98 -9.92
CA LYS A 26 -0.14 -26.21 -8.94
C LYS A 26 0.07 -25.39 -7.67
N TYR A 27 1.30 -25.36 -7.15
CA TYR A 27 1.66 -24.51 -6.00
C TYR A 27 1.39 -23.04 -6.31
N SER A 28 1.85 -22.55 -7.47
CA SER A 28 1.69 -21.14 -7.85
C SER A 28 0.22 -20.75 -7.94
N GLU A 29 -0.59 -21.58 -8.61
CA GLU A 29 -2.03 -21.37 -8.77
C GLU A 29 -2.80 -21.40 -7.46
N ALA A 30 -2.46 -22.33 -6.57
CA ALA A 30 -3.11 -22.44 -5.25
C ALA A 30 -2.76 -21.26 -4.33
N THR A 31 -1.52 -20.76 -4.42
CA THR A 31 -1.02 -19.68 -3.54
C THR A 31 -1.15 -18.27 -4.12
N LYS A 32 -1.58 -18.11 -5.38
CA LYS A 32 -1.53 -16.81 -6.10
C LYS A 32 -2.26 -15.65 -5.41
N TRP A 33 -3.31 -15.96 -4.65
CA TRP A 33 -4.12 -14.97 -3.93
C TRP A 33 -3.77 -14.89 -2.44
N SER A 34 -2.69 -15.52 -2.01
CA SER A 34 -2.28 -15.47 -0.62
C SER A 34 -1.55 -14.17 -0.29
N ASP A 35 -1.78 -13.66 0.92
CA ASP A 35 -1.15 -12.45 1.45
C ASP A 35 0.37 -12.46 1.28
N PHE A 36 1.06 -13.59 1.45
CA PHE A 36 2.51 -13.65 1.29
C PHE A 36 2.98 -13.28 -0.11
N LYS A 37 2.13 -13.41 -1.13
CA LYS A 37 2.37 -12.97 -2.51
C LYS A 37 1.83 -11.57 -2.77
N ILE A 38 0.62 -11.27 -2.32
CA ILE A 38 -0.12 -10.08 -2.80
C ILE A 38 0.05 -8.84 -1.93
N ILE A 39 0.39 -8.98 -0.64
CA ILE A 39 0.33 -7.84 0.30
C ILE A 39 1.32 -6.72 -0.08
N ILE A 40 2.55 -7.08 -0.41
CA ILE A 40 3.60 -6.11 -0.78
C ILE A 40 3.23 -5.36 -2.07
N PRO A 41 2.93 -6.03 -3.20
CA PRO A 41 2.53 -5.31 -4.41
C PRO A 41 1.22 -4.53 -4.23
N ALA A 42 0.26 -5.03 -3.43
CA ALA A 42 -0.97 -4.30 -3.15
C ALA A 42 -0.71 -3.00 -2.36
N LEU A 43 0.14 -3.05 -1.34
CA LEU A 43 0.54 -1.86 -0.59
C LEU A 43 1.33 -0.89 -1.48
N PHE A 44 2.26 -1.39 -2.29
CA PHE A 44 2.98 -0.54 -3.24
C PHE A 44 2.01 0.22 -4.16
N LEU A 45 1.06 -0.49 -4.78
CA LEU A 45 0.05 0.13 -5.65
C LEU A 45 -0.83 1.13 -4.89
N PHE A 46 -1.19 0.84 -3.64
CA PHE A 46 -1.96 1.74 -2.82
C PHE A 46 -1.21 3.05 -2.52
N PHE A 47 0.02 2.97 -2.01
CA PHE A 47 0.82 4.16 -1.70
C PHE A 47 1.17 4.97 -2.95
N HIS A 48 1.47 4.29 -4.05
CA HIS A 48 1.67 4.95 -5.34
C HIS A 48 0.39 5.64 -5.84
N GLY A 49 -0.76 4.98 -5.72
CA GLY A 49 -2.06 5.54 -6.05
C GLY A 49 -2.40 6.76 -5.20
N LEU A 50 -2.12 6.72 -3.89
CA LEU A 50 -2.32 7.84 -2.97
C LEU A 50 -1.45 9.04 -3.33
N GLU A 51 -0.20 8.80 -3.70
CA GLU A 51 0.73 9.82 -4.18
C GLU A 51 0.18 10.51 -5.44
N LEU A 52 -0.17 9.74 -6.45
CA LEU A 52 -0.74 10.25 -7.71
C LEU A 52 -2.04 11.00 -7.46
N LEU A 53 -2.92 10.44 -6.62
CA LEU A 53 -4.20 11.05 -6.31
C LEU A 53 -4.02 12.40 -5.59
N SER A 54 -3.07 12.49 -4.66
CA SER A 54 -2.72 13.75 -3.99
C SER A 54 -2.23 14.80 -4.99
N LYS A 55 -1.39 14.41 -5.95
CA LYS A 55 -0.94 15.29 -7.04
C LYS A 55 -2.12 15.76 -7.91
N CYS A 56 -3.07 14.88 -8.22
CA CYS A 56 -4.28 15.25 -8.95
C CYS A 56 -5.13 16.26 -8.17
N PHE A 57 -5.28 16.11 -6.86
CA PHE A 57 -5.99 17.10 -6.04
C PHE A 57 -5.30 18.47 -6.08
N LEU A 58 -3.98 18.52 -5.96
CA LEU A 58 -3.25 19.78 -6.07
C LEU A 58 -3.45 20.44 -7.45
N PHE A 59 -3.40 19.65 -8.52
CA PHE A 59 -3.69 20.13 -9.88
C PHE A 59 -5.12 20.68 -10.03
N LEU A 60 -6.12 20.04 -9.40
CA LEU A 60 -7.50 20.52 -9.42
C LEU A 60 -7.71 21.78 -8.56
N ALA A 61 -6.93 21.93 -7.49
CA ALA A 61 -6.95 23.13 -6.67
C ALA A 61 -6.41 24.33 -7.46
N ASP A 62 -5.26 24.16 -8.11
CA ASP A 62 -4.59 25.14 -8.96
C ASP A 62 -3.85 24.41 -10.10
N ASN A 63 -4.23 24.73 -11.35
CA ASN A 63 -3.71 24.09 -12.55
C ASN A 63 -2.22 24.38 -12.81
N THR A 64 -1.63 25.35 -12.11
CA THR A 64 -0.21 25.68 -12.19
C THR A 64 0.67 24.76 -11.36
N TYR A 65 0.10 23.94 -10.47
CA TYR A 65 0.87 22.98 -9.68
C TYR A 65 1.69 22.02 -10.53
N ILE A 66 1.29 21.75 -11.78
CA ILE A 66 2.08 20.89 -12.67
C ILE A 66 3.50 21.41 -12.92
N ASN A 67 3.69 22.73 -12.83
CA ASN A 67 4.98 23.39 -13.01
C ASN A 67 5.83 23.40 -11.73
N THR A 68 5.24 23.08 -10.57
CA THR A 68 5.89 23.06 -9.25
C THR A 68 5.86 21.68 -8.59
N LEU A 69 5.33 20.67 -9.29
CA LEU A 69 5.34 19.29 -8.86
C LEU A 69 6.78 18.80 -8.85
N ASP A 70 7.35 18.73 -7.65
CA ASP A 70 8.59 18.04 -7.43
C ASP A 70 8.43 16.57 -7.84
N LEU A 71 9.42 16.05 -8.55
CA LEU A 71 9.51 14.62 -8.87
C LEU A 71 9.72 13.78 -7.61
N ASN A 72 10.10 14.42 -6.50
CA ASN A 72 10.20 13.75 -5.21
C ASN A 72 8.83 13.26 -4.73
N HIS A 73 8.76 11.96 -4.48
CA HIS A 73 7.56 11.20 -4.09
C HIS A 73 7.15 11.38 -2.62
N ASN A 74 7.41 12.55 -2.01
CA ASN A 74 7.22 12.73 -0.57
C ASN A 74 5.73 12.86 -0.20
N LEU A 75 5.17 11.80 0.39
CA LEU A 75 3.77 11.73 0.82
C LEU A 75 3.42 12.72 1.93
N GLU A 76 4.38 13.08 2.78
CA GLU A 76 4.19 14.07 3.85
C GLU A 76 3.99 15.47 3.28
N ASP A 77 4.86 15.87 2.35
CA ASP A 77 4.77 17.17 1.68
C ASP A 77 3.49 17.30 0.85
N LEU A 78 3.13 16.23 0.14
CA LEU A 78 1.87 16.17 -0.62
C LEU A 78 0.66 16.34 0.30
N TYR A 79 0.65 15.65 1.44
CA TYR A 79 -0.42 15.81 2.42
C TYR A 79 -0.52 17.25 2.93
N ASN A 80 0.60 17.88 3.32
CA ASN A 80 0.59 19.25 3.83
C ASN A 80 -0.03 20.21 2.81
N LYS A 81 0.34 20.08 1.53
CA LYS A 81 -0.24 20.89 0.45
C LYS A 81 -1.73 20.59 0.23
N VAL A 82 -2.14 19.32 0.26
CA VAL A 82 -3.56 18.95 0.11
C VAL A 82 -4.39 19.48 1.27
N LYS A 83 -3.89 19.37 2.50
CA LYS A 83 -4.53 19.90 3.71
C LYS A 83 -4.82 21.39 3.59
N GLU A 84 -3.88 22.19 3.12
CA GLU A 84 -4.08 23.63 2.99
C GLU A 84 -5.17 23.97 1.94
N ASN A 85 -5.19 23.26 0.81
CA ASN A 85 -6.15 23.51 -0.27
C ASN A 85 -7.54 22.93 0.01
N TYR A 86 -7.64 21.87 0.83
CA TYR A 86 -8.87 21.13 1.09
C TYR A 86 -9.23 21.11 2.58
N LYS A 87 -8.86 22.14 3.34
CA LYS A 87 -9.07 22.23 4.81
C LYS A 87 -10.52 22.01 5.27
N ASN A 88 -11.50 22.32 4.41
CA ASN A 88 -12.92 22.13 4.70
C ASN A 88 -13.42 20.71 4.38
N ASN A 89 -12.60 19.87 3.74
CA ASN A 89 -12.90 18.46 3.47
C ASN A 89 -12.11 17.58 4.45
N SER A 90 -12.56 17.56 5.71
CA SER A 90 -11.90 16.83 6.79
C SER A 90 -11.78 15.33 6.52
N GLU A 91 -12.76 14.74 5.83
CA GLU A 91 -12.78 13.32 5.48
C GLU A 91 -11.62 12.96 4.54
N LEU A 92 -11.44 13.72 3.45
CA LEU A 92 -10.29 13.55 2.55
C LEU A 92 -8.97 13.74 3.28
N VAL A 93 -8.85 14.87 4.01
CA VAL A 93 -7.61 15.26 4.68
C VAL A 93 -7.19 14.20 5.70
N ASN A 94 -8.14 13.65 6.46
CA ASN A 94 -7.85 12.65 7.48
C ASN A 94 -7.39 11.31 6.87
N ILE A 95 -7.99 10.88 5.76
CA ILE A 95 -7.55 9.63 5.11
C ILE A 95 -6.16 9.78 4.51
N ILE A 96 -5.86 10.89 3.84
CA ILE A 96 -4.50 11.12 3.31
C ILE A 96 -3.50 11.18 4.48
N LYS A 97 -3.82 11.92 5.55
CA LYS A 97 -2.97 12.02 6.75
C LYS A 97 -2.57 10.66 7.30
N LYS A 98 -3.54 9.73 7.40
CA LYS A 98 -3.36 8.38 7.96
C LYS A 98 -2.21 7.61 7.30
N TYR A 99 -1.96 7.88 6.02
CA TYR A 99 -0.97 7.18 5.22
C TYR A 99 0.24 8.06 4.83
N SER A 100 0.30 9.30 5.31
CA SER A 100 1.41 10.22 5.04
C SER A 100 2.45 10.29 6.15
N TYR A 101 2.24 9.58 7.27
CA TYR A 101 3.14 9.57 8.41
C TYR A 101 3.26 8.18 9.03
N LEU A 102 4.42 7.90 9.61
CA LEU A 102 4.58 6.79 10.56
C LEU A 102 4.45 7.35 11.97
N ASN A 103 3.38 6.98 12.67
CA ASN A 103 3.08 7.39 14.04
C ASN A 103 2.39 6.27 14.83
N GLN A 104 1.92 6.57 16.04
CA GLN A 104 1.22 5.62 16.92
C GLN A 104 -0.09 5.05 16.34
N ASP A 105 -0.73 5.76 15.41
CA ASP A 105 -1.97 5.35 14.75
C ASP A 105 -1.71 4.50 13.50
N THR A 106 -0.43 4.28 13.15
CA THR A 106 -0.03 3.40 12.04
C THR A 106 -0.58 1.99 12.28
N PRO A 107 -1.16 1.31 11.28
CA PRO A 107 -1.64 -0.06 11.42
C PRO A 107 -0.58 -1.00 12.01
N SER A 108 -0.97 -1.87 12.94
CA SER A 108 -0.04 -2.76 13.67
C SER A 108 0.82 -3.62 12.74
N ILE A 109 0.27 -4.09 11.62
CA ILE A 109 1.01 -4.86 10.61
C ILE A 109 2.20 -4.08 10.02
N ILE A 110 2.05 -2.76 9.85
CA ILE A 110 3.12 -1.87 9.38
C ILE A 110 4.08 -1.57 10.54
N GLN A 111 3.57 -1.37 11.76
CA GLN A 111 4.41 -1.15 12.95
C GLN A 111 5.35 -2.35 13.20
N ASP A 112 4.83 -3.58 13.13
CA ASP A 112 5.61 -4.80 13.28
C ASP A 112 6.73 -4.90 12.24
N PHE A 113 6.43 -4.53 10.99
CA PHE A 113 7.42 -4.50 9.92
C PHE A 113 8.53 -3.47 10.18
N ILE A 114 8.18 -2.25 10.59
CA ILE A 114 9.16 -1.19 10.90
C ILE A 114 10.05 -1.62 12.07
N LYS A 115 9.46 -2.23 13.11
CA LYS A 115 10.18 -2.68 14.31
C LYS A 115 11.32 -3.63 13.98
N ILE A 116 11.13 -4.54 13.02
CA ILE A 116 12.16 -5.50 12.62
C ILE A 116 13.06 -5.00 11.48
N ASN A 117 12.71 -3.87 10.85
CA ASN A 117 13.48 -3.22 9.80
C ASN A 117 13.94 -1.82 10.26
N PRO A 118 14.92 -1.72 11.17
CA PRO A 118 15.26 -0.47 11.87
C PRO A 118 15.84 0.64 10.98
N LYS A 119 16.11 0.35 9.71
CA LYS A 119 16.52 1.32 8.69
C LYS A 119 15.35 2.16 8.16
N ILE A 120 14.12 1.74 8.38
CA ILE A 120 12.93 2.52 8.04
C ILE A 120 12.72 3.57 9.13
N LYS A 121 12.93 4.85 8.79
CA LYS A 121 12.80 5.95 9.74
C LYS A 121 11.53 6.75 9.54
N ASP A 122 11.02 6.80 8.32
CA ASP A 122 9.86 7.60 7.95
C ASP A 122 9.01 6.90 6.89
N ILE A 123 7.93 7.57 6.49
CA ILE A 123 6.99 7.05 5.49
C ILE A 123 7.63 6.88 4.11
N GLN A 124 8.65 7.68 3.81
CA GLN A 124 9.36 7.61 2.54
C GLN A 124 10.21 6.34 2.48
N ASP A 125 10.94 6.02 3.54
CA ASP A 125 11.69 4.78 3.66
C ASP A 125 10.75 3.56 3.58
N PHE A 126 9.60 3.63 4.24
CA PHE A 126 8.60 2.57 4.18
C PHE A 126 8.09 2.37 2.75
N TYR A 127 7.67 3.43 2.08
CA TYR A 127 7.21 3.35 0.70
C TYR A 127 8.31 2.85 -0.26
N GLN A 128 9.56 3.29 -0.08
CA GLN A 128 10.70 2.78 -0.86
C GLN A 128 10.96 1.30 -0.61
N SER A 129 10.78 0.81 0.63
CA SER A 129 10.89 -0.62 0.92
C SER A 129 9.88 -1.42 0.12
N LEU A 130 8.64 -0.94 -0.07
CA LEU A 130 7.65 -1.64 -0.88
C LEU A 130 8.06 -1.78 -2.37
N ARG A 131 8.92 -0.88 -2.86
CA ARG A 131 9.43 -0.89 -4.23
C ARG A 131 10.69 -1.75 -4.40
N TYR A 132 11.56 -1.79 -3.40
CA TYR A 132 12.86 -2.45 -3.48
C TYR A 132 13.05 -3.46 -2.34
N PRO A 133 13.54 -4.68 -2.62
CA PRO A 133 13.71 -5.72 -1.61
C PRO A 133 14.83 -5.41 -0.60
N SER A 134 15.62 -4.37 -0.81
CA SER A 134 16.77 -3.99 0.00
C SER A 134 16.95 -2.47 0.09
N THR A 135 17.82 -2.04 1.00
CA THR A 135 18.25 -0.63 1.09
C THR A 135 18.92 -0.16 -0.21
N LYS A 136 18.98 1.17 -0.42
CA LYS A 136 19.51 1.79 -1.66
C LYS A 136 20.92 1.33 -2.04
N GLN A 137 21.76 0.96 -1.07
CA GLN A 137 23.12 0.45 -1.27
C GLN A 137 23.20 -1.09 -1.31
N LEU A 138 22.07 -1.79 -1.38
CA LEU A 138 21.95 -3.26 -1.36
C LEU A 138 22.60 -3.94 -0.15
N GLN A 139 22.85 -3.19 0.93
CA GLN A 139 23.57 -3.67 2.11
C GLN A 139 22.72 -4.58 2.99
N THR A 140 21.40 -4.43 2.95
CA THR A 140 20.49 -5.18 3.81
C THR A 140 19.16 -5.40 3.10
N ALA A 141 18.72 -6.66 3.05
CA ALA A 141 17.39 -7.03 2.58
C ALA A 141 16.35 -6.73 3.67
N TYR A 142 15.19 -6.20 3.27
CA TYR A 142 14.08 -6.01 4.19
C TYR A 142 13.44 -7.35 4.52
N ASN A 143 13.12 -7.56 5.81
CA ASN A 143 12.39 -8.73 6.25
C ASN A 143 10.88 -8.43 6.20
N TYR A 144 10.21 -9.05 5.22
CA TYR A 144 8.76 -8.89 5.01
C TYR A 144 7.91 -9.87 5.82
N GLY A 145 8.52 -10.74 6.63
CA GLY A 145 7.82 -11.75 7.43
C GLY A 145 6.61 -11.20 8.19
N PRO A 146 6.70 -10.06 8.91
CA PRO A 146 5.57 -9.52 9.65
C PRO A 146 4.47 -8.88 8.82
N MET A 147 4.64 -8.68 7.51
CA MET A 147 3.52 -8.27 6.65
C MET A 147 2.91 -9.46 5.90
N LYS A 148 3.65 -10.56 5.80
CA LYS A 148 3.23 -11.80 5.15
C LYS A 148 2.65 -12.77 6.17
N TYR A 149 1.92 -13.79 5.72
CA TYR A 149 1.45 -14.90 6.56
C TYR A 149 0.55 -14.47 7.73
N LYS A 150 -0.21 -13.38 7.56
CA LYS A 150 -1.14 -12.88 8.58
C LYS A 150 -2.49 -13.57 8.52
N GLU A 151 -2.85 -14.18 7.39
CA GLU A 151 -4.09 -14.94 7.25
C GLU A 151 -5.32 -14.16 7.77
N LYS A 152 -5.96 -14.63 8.84
CA LYS A 152 -7.13 -13.98 9.45
C LYS A 152 -6.75 -12.72 10.22
N GLU A 153 -5.55 -12.64 10.79
CA GLU A 153 -5.08 -11.47 11.54
C GLU A 153 -4.88 -10.25 10.63
N GLY A 154 -4.60 -10.47 9.34
CA GLY A 154 -4.45 -9.40 8.35
C GLY A 154 -5.79 -8.90 7.79
N LEU A 155 -6.89 -9.62 8.01
CA LEU A 155 -8.20 -9.30 7.43
C LEU A 155 -8.75 -7.92 7.88
N PRO A 156 -8.69 -7.53 9.17
CA PRO A 156 -9.15 -6.22 9.59
C PRO A 156 -8.43 -5.08 8.86
N PHE A 157 -7.11 -5.17 8.74
CA PHE A 157 -6.31 -4.19 8.00
C PHE A 157 -6.71 -4.11 6.53
N ALA A 158 -6.91 -5.26 5.86
CA ALA A 158 -7.33 -5.28 4.46
C ALA A 158 -8.75 -4.70 4.26
N GLN A 159 -9.67 -4.94 5.20
CA GLN A 159 -11.03 -4.39 5.16
C GLN A 159 -11.02 -2.88 5.37
N GLU A 160 -10.21 -2.40 6.32
CA GLU A 160 -10.01 -0.98 6.58
C GLU A 160 -9.42 -0.27 5.36
N LEU A 161 -8.33 -0.81 4.79
CA LEU A 161 -7.70 -0.29 3.58
C LEU A 161 -8.70 -0.20 2.42
N LYS A 162 -9.52 -1.24 2.23
CA LYS A 162 -10.59 -1.23 1.21
C LYS A 162 -11.63 -0.15 1.48
N GLY A 163 -12.01 0.06 2.74
CA GLY A 163 -12.93 1.11 3.15
C GLY A 163 -12.37 2.49 2.81
N ASP A 164 -11.11 2.74 3.16
CA ASP A 164 -10.42 4.01 2.92
C ASP A 164 -10.29 4.31 1.42
N ILE A 165 -9.98 3.29 0.60
CA ILE A 165 -10.00 3.41 -0.88
C ILE A 165 -11.38 3.82 -1.38
N GLY A 166 -12.45 3.21 -0.83
CA GLY A 166 -13.82 3.56 -1.18
C GLY A 166 -14.16 5.01 -0.85
N THR A 167 -13.73 5.49 0.31
CA THR A 167 -13.94 6.88 0.71
C THR A 167 -13.14 7.84 -0.16
N LEU A 168 -11.86 7.54 -0.46
CA LEU A 168 -11.05 8.34 -1.39
C LEU A 168 -11.75 8.49 -2.73
N LEU A 169 -12.27 7.40 -3.31
CA LEU A 169 -13.01 7.42 -4.57
C LEU A 169 -14.23 8.37 -4.52
N ILE A 170 -15.03 8.28 -3.45
CA ILE A 170 -16.19 9.16 -3.25
C ILE A 170 -15.76 10.62 -3.18
N GLN A 171 -14.72 10.93 -2.41
CA GLN A 171 -14.21 12.30 -2.29
C GLN A 171 -13.65 12.84 -3.60
N SER A 172 -12.93 12.01 -4.36
CA SER A 172 -12.43 12.36 -5.69
C SER A 172 -13.54 12.77 -6.63
N ILE A 173 -14.64 12.00 -6.67
CA ILE A 173 -15.80 12.31 -7.52
C ILE A 173 -16.47 13.62 -7.09
N LYS A 174 -16.68 13.82 -5.78
CA LYS A 174 -17.27 15.04 -5.24
C LYS A 174 -16.46 16.28 -5.62
N ILE A 175 -15.15 16.24 -5.41
CA ILE A 175 -14.25 17.35 -5.69
C ILE A 175 -14.22 17.66 -7.19
N TYR A 176 -14.11 16.64 -8.02
CA TYR A 176 -14.10 16.83 -9.47
C TYR A 176 -15.39 17.47 -9.97
N ARG A 177 -16.56 17.01 -9.51
CA ARG A 177 -17.85 17.57 -9.90
C ARG A 177 -18.02 19.03 -9.44
N ALA A 178 -17.59 19.36 -8.22
CA ALA A 178 -17.67 20.72 -7.70
C ALA A 178 -16.79 21.73 -8.44
N LYS A 179 -15.77 21.28 -9.18
CA LYS A 179 -14.93 22.13 -10.03
C LYS A 179 -15.50 22.35 -11.44
N GLN A 180 -16.46 21.54 -11.86
CA GLN A 180 -17.14 21.65 -13.17
C GLN A 180 -18.40 22.53 -13.12
N SER A 181 -18.93 22.76 -11.91
CA SER A 181 -20.07 23.66 -11.64
C SER A 181 -19.62 25.09 -11.40
#